data_AF-A0A5C8C2A5-F1
#
_entry.id   AF-A0A5C8C2A5-F1
#
_cell.length_a   1.000
_cell.length_b   1.000
_cell.length_c   1.000
_cell.angle_alpha   90.00
_cell.angle_beta   90.00
_cell.angle_gamma   90.00
#
_symmetry.space_group_name_H-M   'P 1'
#
loop_
_entity.id
_entity.type
_entity.pdbx_description
1 polymer ?
#
loop_
_entity_poly.entity_id
_entity_poly.type
_entity_poly.pdbx_seq_one_letter_code
_entity_poly.pdbx_strand_id
1 'polypeptide(L)' 'VLMQNLKADSRERFLRMSAQIVHGQLQVQPLAKQQSHMLSNLMQANCLVRIPAHSEIQAGTVVQGLFI' A
#
# COMPACT_ATOMS: atom_id res chain seq x y z
N VAL A 1 -9.54 -2.13 1.83
CA VAL A 1 -8.98 -2.26 3.19
C VAL A 1 -7.57 -2.79 3.14
N LEU A 2 -6.72 -2.31 4.03
CA LEU A 2 -5.33 -2.74 4.14
C LEU A 2 -5.26 -4.13 4.79
N MET A 3 -4.49 -5.07 4.22
CA MET A 3 -4.43 -6.45 4.70
C MET A 3 -3.39 -6.72 5.79
N GLN A 4 -2.46 -5.78 6.04
CA GLN A 4 -1.39 -5.93 7.03
C GLN A 4 -1.05 -4.63 7.73
N ASN A 5 -0.47 -4.70 8.92
CA ASN A 5 -0.04 -3.51 9.65
C ASN A 5 1.11 -2.79 8.94
N LEU A 6 1.07 -1.46 8.97
CA LEU A 6 2.15 -0.59 8.52
C LEU A 6 2.68 0.21 9.69
N LYS A 7 4.01 0.14 9.86
CA LYS A 7 4.73 0.98 10.81
C LYS A 7 4.73 2.43 10.33
N ALA A 8 4.72 3.34 11.30
CA ALA A 8 4.93 4.75 11.06
C ALA A 8 6.27 5.01 10.35
N ASP A 9 6.29 6.03 9.51
CA ASP A 9 7.48 6.58 8.86
C ASP A 9 7.49 8.09 9.13
N SER A 10 8.67 8.69 9.25
CA SER A 10 8.77 10.13 9.47
C SER A 10 8.35 10.95 8.24
N ARG A 11 8.26 10.30 7.08
CA ARG A 11 7.87 10.95 5.82
C ARG A 11 6.49 10.52 5.38
N GLU A 12 5.79 11.47 4.78
CA GLU A 12 4.65 11.15 3.94
C GLU A 12 5.15 10.42 2.68
N ARG A 13 4.46 9.35 2.30
CA ARG A 13 4.88 8.50 1.19
C ARG A 13 3.70 7.90 0.43
N PHE A 14 3.95 7.62 -0.85
CA PHE A 14 3.12 6.73 -1.66
C PHE A 14 3.76 5.34 -1.67
N LEU A 15 3.03 4.34 -1.19
CA LEU A 15 3.44 2.94 -1.25
C LEU A 15 2.82 2.26 -2.47
N ARG A 16 3.65 1.54 -3.22
CA ARG A 16 3.21 0.68 -4.32
C ARG A 16 2.53 -0.55 -3.74
N MET A 17 1.28 -0.79 -4.08
CA MET A 17 0.51 -1.91 -3.55
C MET A 17 -0.14 -2.71 -4.66
N SER A 18 -0.48 -3.95 -4.33
CA SER A 18 -1.38 -4.76 -5.13
C SER A 18 -2.77 -4.67 -4.53
N ALA A 19 -3.73 -4.32 -5.36
CA ALA A 19 -5.14 -4.26 -5.08
C ALA A 19 -5.85 -5.42 -5.77
N GLN A 20 -6.73 -6.10 -5.05
CA GLN A 20 -7.54 -7.19 -5.56
C GLN A 20 -8.94 -7.13 -4.94
N ILE A 21 -9.95 -7.59 -5.67
CA ILE A 21 -11.31 -7.69 -5.16
C ILE A 21 -11.51 -9.12 -4.65
N VAL A 22 -11.74 -9.26 -3.34
CA VAL A 22 -12.02 -10.54 -2.69
C VAL A 22 -13.36 -10.43 -1.99
N HIS A 23 -14.31 -11.31 -2.34
CA HIS A 23 -15.68 -11.30 -1.81
C HIS A 23 -16.37 -9.92 -1.90
N GLY A 24 -16.16 -9.20 -3.00
CA GLY A 24 -16.74 -7.86 -3.22
C GLY A 24 -16.04 -6.73 -2.46
N GLN A 25 -14.99 -7.03 -1.68
CA GLN A 25 -14.20 -6.02 -0.97
C GLN A 25 -12.87 -5.78 -1.68
N LEU A 26 -12.56 -4.52 -1.96
CA LEU A 26 -11.23 -4.13 -2.44
C LEU A 26 -10.22 -4.27 -1.30
N GLN A 27 -9.29 -5.20 -1.43
CA GLN A 27 -8.20 -5.46 -0.50
C GLN A 27 -6.88 -4.96 -1.10
N VAL A 28 -6.06 -4.31 -0.28
CA VAL A 28 -4.74 -3.82 -0.70
C VAL A 28 -3.64 -4.38 0.18
N GLN A 29 -2.53 -4.75 -0.44
CA GLN A 29 -1.37 -5.32 0.23
C GLN A 29 -0.05 -4.69 -0.26
N PRO A 30 0.90 -4.40 0.64
CA PRO A 30 2.24 -3.96 0.26
C PRO A 30 3.00 -5.03 -0.50
N LEU A 31 3.75 -4.62 -1.52
CA LEU A 31 4.68 -5.54 -2.19
C LEU A 31 5.93 -5.77 -1.35
N ALA A 32 6.55 -6.92 -1.50
CA ALA A 32 7.85 -7.20 -0.88
C ALA A 32 8.94 -6.26 -1.43
N LYS A 33 9.94 -5.95 -0.60
CA LYS A 33 11.16 -5.21 -0.98
C LYS A 33 10.89 -3.88 -1.73
N GLN A 34 10.28 -2.91 -1.05
CA GLN A 34 9.85 -1.61 -1.59
C GLN A 34 10.97 -0.58 -1.87
N GLN A 35 12.21 -1.02 -2.09
CA GLN A 35 13.32 -0.08 -2.29
C GLN A 35 13.09 0.78 -3.55
N SER A 36 13.52 2.03 -3.51
CA SER A 36 13.27 3.01 -4.58
C SER A 36 13.92 2.59 -5.91
N HIS A 37 15.06 1.91 -5.85
CA HIS A 37 15.79 1.42 -7.03
C HIS A 37 15.16 0.16 -7.65
N MET A 38 14.16 -0.46 -7.02
CA MET A 38 13.51 -1.66 -7.54
C MET A 38 12.36 -1.30 -8.48
N LEU A 39 12.63 -1.42 -9.78
CA LEU A 39 11.63 -1.25 -10.85
C LEU A 39 10.71 -2.47 -11.01
N SER A 40 11.18 -3.66 -10.63
CA SER A 40 10.42 -4.92 -10.68
C SER A 40 9.07 -4.83 -9.97
N ASN A 41 8.97 -3.98 -8.96
CA ASN A 41 7.74 -3.79 -8.18
C ASN A 41 6.65 -3.07 -8.96
N LEU A 42 6.98 -2.32 -10.03
CA LEU A 42 5.96 -1.70 -10.89
C LEU A 42 5.17 -2.75 -11.70
N MET A 43 5.79 -3.87 -12.05
CA MET A 43 5.09 -4.95 -12.76
C MET A 43 4.02 -5.64 -11.89
N GLN A 44 4.15 -5.54 -10.57
CA GLN A 44 3.23 -6.17 -9.60
C GLN A 44 2.29 -5.16 -8.93
N ALA A 45 2.62 -3.87 -8.98
CA ALA A 45 1.80 -2.82 -8.44
C ALA A 45 0.71 -2.43 -9.44
N ASN A 46 -0.51 -2.32 -8.96
CA ASN A 46 -1.63 -1.76 -9.72
C ASN A 46 -2.29 -0.59 -8.97
N CYS A 47 -1.75 -0.21 -7.81
CA CYS A 47 -2.16 0.99 -7.10
C CYS A 47 -1.03 1.61 -6.27
N LEU A 48 -1.22 2.89 -5.95
CA LEU A 48 -0.40 3.68 -5.03
C LEU A 48 -1.27 4.11 -3.85
N VAL A 49 -0.87 3.78 -2.63
CA VAL A 49 -1.59 4.15 -1.41
C VAL A 49 -0.84 5.26 -0.69
N ARG A 50 -1.53 6.35 -0.35
CA ARG A 50 -0.97 7.46 0.43
C ARG A 50 -0.91 7.09 1.90
N ILE A 51 0.27 7.21 2.50
CA ILE A 51 0.52 6.97 3.93
C ILE A 51 1.01 8.28 4.56
N PRO A 52 0.24 8.89 5.48
CA PRO A 52 0.68 10.09 6.17
C PRO A 52 1.90 9.82 7.05
N ALA A 53 2.70 10.86 7.29
CA ALA A 53 3.82 10.79 8.23
C ALA A 53 3.33 10.44 9.65
N HIS A 54 4.18 9.77 10.43
CA HIS A 54 3.99 9.40 11.83
C HIS A 54 2.72 8.58 12.10
N SER A 55 2.10 7.99 11.07
CA SER A 55 0.86 7.23 11.19
C SER A 55 1.15 5.73 11.19
N GLU A 56 0.80 5.06 12.28
CA GLU A 56 0.67 3.61 12.29
C GLU A 56 -0.70 3.21 11.73
N ILE A 57 -0.72 2.32 10.75
CA ILE A 57 -1.96 1.86 10.11
C ILE A 57 -2.14 0.39 10.40
N GLN A 58 -3.28 0.04 11.00
CA GLN A 58 -3.64 -1.34 11.32
C GLN A 58 -4.29 -2.03 10.12
N ALA A 59 -4.17 -3.35 10.04
CA ALA A 59 -4.94 -4.16 9.11
C ALA A 59 -6.46 -3.93 9.29
N GLY A 60 -7.21 -3.97 8.20
CA GLY A 60 -8.63 -3.61 8.16
C GLY A 60 -8.90 -2.12 7.91
N THR A 61 -7.91 -1.24 8.08
CA THR A 61 -8.10 0.21 7.87
C THR A 61 -8.44 0.53 6.41
N VAL A 62 -9.42 1.42 6.21
CA VAL A 62 -9.70 2.01 4.89
C VAL A 62 -8.63 3.05 4.58
N VAL A 63 -7.99 2.90 3.43
CA VAL A 63 -6.89 3.77 2.98
C VAL A 63 -7.26 4.43 1.66
N GLN A 64 -6.63 5.56 1.36
CA GLN A 64 -6.82 6.29 0.11
C GLN A 64 -5.66 6.03 -0.84
N GLY A 65 -5.97 5.82 -2.12
CA GLY A 65 -4.97 5.52 -3.13
C GLY A 65 -5.45 5.79 -4.55
N LEU A 66 -4.53 5.63 -5.50
CA LEU A 66 -4.72 5.81 -6.93
C LEU A 66 -4.44 4.48 -7.64
N PHE A 67 -5.24 4.11 -8.62
CA PHE A 67 -4.92 3.01 -9.53
C PHE A 67 -3.92 3.47 -10.60
N ILE A 68 -3.05 2.56 -11.04
CA ILE A 68 -2.02 2.81 -12.08
C ILE A 68 -2.04 1.71 -13.15
#